data_AF-A0A941ZMN0-F1
#
_entry.id   AF-A0A941ZMN0-F1
#
_cell.length_a   1.000
_cell.length_b   1.000
_cell.length_c   1.000
_cell.angle_alpha   90.00
_cell.angle_beta   90.00
_cell.angle_gamma   90.00
#
_symmetry.space_group_name_H-M   'P 1'
#
loop_
_entity.id
_entity.type
_entity.pdbx_description
1 polymer ?
#
loop_
_entity_poly.entity_id
_entity_poly.type
_entity_poly.pdbx_seq_one_letter_code
_entity_poly.pdbx_strand_id
1 'polypeptide(L)'
;KRHKPIETTDIMLQMVASGRGIAALPRWLVEEYRAKFDVAPVRLGRHGVAKQIFLGIREADAGVDYVRAFVELARTHRSAK
;
A
#
# COMPACT_ATOMS: atom_id res chain seq x y z
N LYS A 1 3.09 -4.46 25.99
CA LYS A 1 2.87 -4.48 24.52
C LYS A 1 3.64 -3.31 23.91
N ARG A 2 4.83 -3.51 23.34
CA ARG A 2 5.70 -2.42 22.82
C ARG A 2 5.43 -2.18 21.33
N HIS A 3 4.31 -1.55 21.01
CA HIS A 3 4.11 -0.95 19.69
C HIS A 3 4.70 0.45 19.69
N LYS A 4 5.53 0.78 18.70
CA LYS A 4 6.04 2.15 18.51
C LYS A 4 5.24 2.78 17.38
N PRO A 5 4.37 3.76 17.65
CA PRO A 5 3.72 4.50 16.57
C PRO A 5 4.78 5.27 15.81
N ILE A 6 4.80 5.10 14.49
CA ILE A 6 5.63 5.84 13.56
C ILE A 6 4.68 6.37 12.49
N GLU A 7 4.57 7.68 12.38
CA GLU A 7 3.57 8.32 11.53
C GLU A 7 3.90 8.24 10.03
N THR A 8 5.18 8.13 9.67
CA THR A 8 5.61 8.11 8.27
C THR A 8 6.17 6.75 7.86
N THR A 9 5.76 6.30 6.67
CA THR A 9 6.21 5.03 6.09
C THR A 9 7.72 4.96 5.93
N ASP A 10 8.37 6.03 5.48
CA ASP A 10 9.83 6.07 5.31
C ASP A 10 10.59 5.85 6.61
N ILE A 11 10.18 6.49 7.71
CA ILE A 11 10.84 6.30 9.02
C ILE A 11 10.59 4.88 9.51
N MET A 12 9.38 4.35 9.30
CA MET A 12 9.04 2.97 9.67
C MET A 12 9.91 1.97 8.90
N LEU A 13 10.08 2.15 7.59
CA LEU A 13 10.93 1.30 6.75
C LEU A 13 12.42 1.43 7.11
N GLN A 14 12.91 2.64 7.37
CA GLN A 14 14.28 2.86 7.84
C GLN A 14 14.55 2.12 9.16
N MET A 15 13.59 2.11 10.08
CA MET A 15 13.70 1.39 11.35
C MET A 15 13.74 -0.13 11.15
N VAL A 16 12.94 -0.66 10.22
CA VAL A 16 12.98 -2.09 9.85
C VAL A 16 14.32 -2.44 9.19
N ALA A 17 14.78 -1.66 8.22
CA ALA A 17 16.08 -1.84 7.57
C ALA A 17 17.25 -1.74 8.57
N SER A 18 17.11 -0.94 9.62
CA SER A 18 18.09 -0.83 10.72
C SER A 18 18.00 -1.96 11.76
N GLY A 19 17.16 -2.98 11.54
CA GLY A 19 16.96 -4.10 12.47
C GLY A 19 16.23 -3.71 13.77
N ARG A 20 15.55 -2.56 13.81
CA ARG A 20 14.92 -2.01 15.02
C ARG A 20 13.44 -2.38 15.17
N GLY A 21 12.96 -3.32 14.36
CA GLY A 21 11.60 -3.84 14.44
C GLY A 21 11.13 -4.53 13.16
N ILE A 22 9.84 -4.87 13.13
CA ILE A 22 9.11 -5.37 11.97
C ILE A 22 7.87 -4.50 11.75
N ALA A 23 7.36 -4.46 10.52
CA ALA A 23 6.14 -3.72 10.18
C ALA A 23 5.20 -4.60 9.34
N ALA A 24 3.88 -4.42 9.55
CA ALA A 24 2.84 -5.08 8.76
C ALA A 24 2.34 -4.11 7.68
N LEU A 25 2.84 -4.26 6.45
CA LEU A 25 2.54 -3.39 5.32
C LEU A 25 1.99 -4.20 4.15
N PRO A 26 1.20 -3.59 3.24
CA PRO A 26 0.85 -4.23 1.98
C PRO A 26 2.10 -4.63 1.19
N ARG A 27 2.10 -5.82 0.59
CA ARG A 27 3.25 -6.32 -0.18
C ARG A 27 3.72 -5.33 -1.24
N TRP A 28 2.79 -4.77 -2.01
CA TRP A 28 3.09 -3.83 -3.10
C TRP A 28 3.91 -2.63 -2.62
N LEU A 29 3.61 -2.12 -1.42
CA LEU A 29 4.32 -0.99 -0.82
C LEU A 29 5.76 -1.38 -0.46
N VAL A 30 5.97 -2.58 0.07
CA VAL A 30 7.34 -3.05 0.34
C VAL A 30 8.11 -3.17 -0.97
N GLU A 31 7.51 -3.79 -2.01
CA GLU A 31 8.15 -3.98 -3.33
C GLU A 31 8.58 -2.65 -3.97
N GLU A 32 7.76 -1.60 -3.89
CA GLU A 32 8.10 -0.25 -4.39
C GLU A 32 9.34 0.35 -3.71
N TYR A 33 9.55 0.03 -2.43
CA TYR A 33 10.61 0.63 -1.63
C TYR A 33 11.87 -0.24 -1.53
N ARG A 34 11.91 -1.44 -2.12
CA ARG A 34 13.09 -2.34 -2.06
C ARG A 34 14.33 -1.75 -2.72
N ALA A 35 14.15 -0.86 -3.68
CA ALA A 35 15.26 -0.14 -4.30
C ALA A 35 15.89 0.90 -3.36
N LYS A 36 15.14 1.40 -2.37
CA LYS A 36 15.55 2.46 -1.44
C LYS A 36 16.02 1.92 -0.10
N PHE A 37 15.37 0.87 0.40
CA PHE A 37 15.66 0.27 1.70
C PHE A 37 15.91 -1.23 1.54
N ASP A 38 16.90 -1.76 2.24
CA ASP A 38 17.17 -3.20 2.32
C ASP A 38 16.12 -3.90 3.20
N VAL A 39 14.93 -4.11 2.61
CA VAL A 39 13.78 -4.75 3.25
C VAL A 39 13.18 -5.81 2.33
N ALA A 40 12.62 -6.86 2.94
CA ALA A 40 11.96 -7.93 2.23
C ALA A 40 10.56 -8.20 2.80
N PRO A 41 9.53 -8.43 1.95
CA PRO A 41 8.21 -8.78 2.43
C PRO A 41 8.14 -10.24 2.87
N VAL A 42 7.52 -10.48 4.03
CA VAL A 42 7.20 -11.82 4.53
C VAL A 42 5.68 -12.01 4.56
N ARG A 43 5.21 -13.22 4.25
CA ARG A 43 3.78 -13.54 4.28
C ARG A 43 3.28 -13.64 5.73
N LEU A 44 2.13 -13.02 6.02
CA LEU A 44 1.44 -13.16 7.30
C LEU A 44 0.60 -14.44 7.34
N GLY A 45 1.12 -15.50 7.97
CA GLY A 45 0.47 -16.80 8.05
C GLY A 45 0.53 -17.61 6.75
N ARG A 46 -0.02 -18.84 6.76
CA ARG A 46 0.05 -19.77 5.61
C ARG A 46 -0.60 -19.18 4.35
N HIS A 47 -1.77 -18.57 4.51
CA HIS A 47 -2.59 -18.03 3.42
C HIS A 47 -2.31 -16.56 3.10
N GLY A 48 -1.56 -15.84 3.96
CA GLY A 48 -1.41 -14.39 3.82
C GLY A 48 -2.65 -13.62 4.29
N VAL A 49 -2.53 -12.29 4.29
CA VAL A 49 -3.64 -11.37 4.58
C VAL A 49 -3.75 -10.41 3.40
N ALA A 50 -4.79 -10.56 2.58
CA ALA A 50 -5.06 -9.65 1.48
C ALA A 50 -5.72 -8.36 2.00
N LYS A 51 -5.35 -7.23 1.40
CA LYS A 51 -5.97 -5.93 1.65
C LYS A 51 -6.51 -5.38 0.34
N GLN A 52 -7.68 -4.77 0.39
CA GLN A 52 -8.34 -4.13 -0.74
C GLN A 52 -8.39 -2.63 -0.51
N ILE A 53 -8.11 -1.86 -1.56
CA ILE A 53 -8.31 -0.41 -1.60
C ILE A 53 -9.60 -0.17 -2.39
N PHE A 54 -10.53 0.54 -1.78
CA PHE A 54 -11.77 0.96 -2.41
C PHE A 54 -11.64 2.40 -2.90
N LEU A 55 -12.30 2.69 -4.02
CA LEU A 55 -12.42 4.04 -4.54
C LEU A 55 -13.82 4.56 -4.21
N GLY A 56 -13.89 5.71 -3.55
CA GLY A 56 -15.15 6.41 -3.25
C GLY A 56 -15.26 7.66 -4.11
N ILE A 57 -16.44 7.87 -4.69
CA ILE A 57 -16.79 9.11 -5.41
C ILE A 57 -18.09 9.67 -4.81
N ARG A 58 -18.23 10.99 -4.78
CA ARG A 58 -19.51 11.61 -4.43
C ARG A 58 -20.48 11.41 -5.59
N GLU A 59 -21.74 11.11 -5.30
CA GLU A 59 -22.76 10.89 -6.34
C GLU A 59 -22.89 12.09 -7.27
N ALA A 60 -22.83 13.32 -6.73
CA ALA A 60 -22.87 14.56 -7.49
C ALA A 60 -21.70 14.71 -8.48
N ASP A 61 -20.54 14.08 -8.21
CA ASP A 61 -19.35 14.16 -9.06
C ASP A 61 -19.28 13.02 -10.09
N ALA A 62 -20.22 12.06 -10.05
CA ALA A 62 -20.16 10.87 -10.92
C ALA A 62 -20.25 11.21 -12.42
N GLY A 63 -20.86 12.35 -12.77
CA GLY A 63 -20.96 12.85 -14.14
C GLY A 63 -19.77 13.71 -14.59
N VAL A 64 -18.82 14.02 -13.70
CA VAL A 64 -17.68 14.89 -14.04
C VAL A 64 -16.68 14.13 -14.92
N ASP A 65 -16.39 14.68 -16.11
CA ASP A 65 -15.63 13.98 -17.14
C ASP A 65 -14.27 13.46 -16.69
N TYR A 66 -13.48 14.29 -16.01
CA TYR A 66 -12.15 13.88 -15.54
C TYR A 66 -12.23 12.84 -14.40
N VAL A 67 -13.29 12.85 -13.58
CA VAL A 67 -13.50 11.86 -12.53
C VAL A 67 -13.84 10.50 -13.16
N ARG A 68 -14.77 10.50 -14.13
CA ARG A 68 -15.11 9.30 -14.90
C ARG A 68 -13.89 8.72 -15.61
N ALA A 69 -13.13 9.54 -16.32
CA ALA A 69 -11.92 9.11 -17.01
C ALA A 69 -10.87 8.52 -16.04
N PHE A 70 -10.71 9.11 -14.85
CA PHE A 70 -9.82 8.57 -13.82
C PHE A 70 -10.27 7.19 -13.31
N VAL A 71 -11.58 7.01 -13.06
CA VAL A 71 -12.14 5.72 -12.63
C VAL A 71 -11.93 4.65 -13.70
N GLU A 72 -12.17 4.99 -14.97
CA GLU A 72 -11.94 4.08 -16.10
C GLU A 72 -10.47 3.69 -16.23
N LEU A 73 -9.56 4.67 -16.15
CA LEU A 73 -8.11 4.41 -16.16
C LEU A 73 -7.69 3.46 -15.02
N ALA A 74 -8.18 3.71 -13.80
CA ALA A 74 -7.87 2.89 -12.63
C ALA A 74 -8.38 1.44 -12.79
N ARG A 75 -9.55 1.23 -13.41
CA ARG A 75 -10.10 -0.10 -13.70
C ARG A 75 -9.24 -0.85 -14.72
N THR A 76 -8.80 -0.20 -15.78
CA THR A 76 -7.93 -0.82 -16.81
C THR A 76 -6.58 -1.25 -16.22
N HIS A 77 -5.98 -0.44 -15.34
CA HIS A 77 -4.72 -0.78 -14.69
C HIS A 77 -4.80 -1.96 -13.71
N ARG A 78 -5.97 -2.22 -13.11
CA ARG A 78 -6.17 -3.41 -12.26
C ARG A 78 -6.11 -4.71 -13.07
N SER A 79 -6.54 -4.69 -14.33
CA SER A 79 -6.57 -5.87 -15.22
C SER A 79 -5.24 -6.14 -15.94
N ALA A 80 -4.27 -5.23 -15.85
CA ALA A 80 -2.97 -5.32 -16.50
C ALA A 80 -1.85 -5.88 -15.60
N LYS A 81 -2.19 -6.48 -14.44
CA LYS A 81 -1.26 -7.13 -13.51
C LYS A 81 -1.71 -8.54 -13.16
#